data_AF-A0A099KS02-F1
#
_entry.id   AF-A0A099KS02-F1
#
_cell.length_a   1.000
_cell.length_b   1.000
_cell.length_c   1.000
_cell.angle_alpha   90.00
_cell.angle_beta   90.00
_cell.angle_gamma   90.00
#
_symmetry.space_group_name_H-M   'P 1'
#
loop_
_entity.id
_entity.type
_entity.pdbx_description
1 polymer ?
#
loop_
_entity_poly.entity_id
_entity_poly.type
_entity_poly.pdbx_seq_one_letter_code
_entity_poly.pdbx_strand_id
1 'polypeptide(L)'
;MTIKLFALLTAFLFSVSALSMPKIAVKHQRNAKGFAQVQVSNKTMENLICHVAIDGNKILFRLKAIEYSKWFTATDIRYNHSNFSIWCDYLSLHPKYQKR
;
A
#
# COMPACT_ATOMS: atom_id res chain seq x y z
N MET A 1 33.46 -30.50 -14.44
CA MET A 1 33.20 -29.46 -13.39
C MET A 1 32.42 -28.27 -13.91
N THR A 2 32.68 -27.82 -15.14
CA THR A 2 32.03 -26.67 -15.81
C THR A 2 30.51 -26.78 -15.93
N ILE A 3 29.98 -27.96 -16.30
CA ILE A 3 28.52 -28.16 -16.42
C ILE A 3 27.80 -28.06 -15.07
N LYS A 4 28.39 -28.61 -14.01
CA LYS A 4 27.84 -28.51 -12.65
C LYS A 4 27.85 -27.07 -12.14
N LEU A 5 28.92 -26.33 -12.42
CA LEU A 5 29.03 -24.91 -12.11
C LEU A 5 27.98 -24.08 -12.87
N PHE A 6 27.77 -24.38 -14.16
CA PHE A 6 26.78 -23.72 -14.99
C PHE A 6 25.35 -23.99 -14.52
N ALA A 7 25.04 -25.24 -14.17
CA ALA A 7 23.75 -25.63 -13.61
C ALA A 7 23.47 -24.99 -12.24
N LEU A 8 24.51 -24.83 -11.40
CA LEU A 8 24.39 -24.15 -10.12
C LEU A 8 24.11 -22.66 -10.30
N LEU A 9 24.78 -22.03 -11.27
CA LEU A 9 24.63 -20.61 -11.58
C LEU A 9 23.23 -20.29 -12.13
N THR A 10 22.70 -21.15 -13.01
CA THR A 10 21.33 -20.98 -13.53
C THR A 10 20.28 -21.19 -12.44
N ALA A 11 20.42 -22.21 -11.58
CA ALA A 11 19.49 -22.42 -10.45
C ALA A 11 19.47 -21.23 -9.48
N PHE A 12 20.61 -20.60 -9.22
CA PHE A 12 20.70 -19.42 -8.36
C PHE A 12 19.94 -18.22 -8.94
N LEU A 13 20.05 -17.98 -10.26
CA LEU A 13 19.37 -16.86 -10.93
C LEU A 13 17.84 -16.95 -10.90
N PHE A 14 17.26 -18.15 -10.89
CA PHE A 14 15.81 -18.34 -10.84
C PHE A 14 15.23 -18.42 -9.41
N SER A 15 16.08 -18.36 -8.38
CA SER A 15 15.64 -18.52 -6.99
C SER A 15 14.98 -17.26 -6.39
N VAL A 16 15.08 -16.11 -7.05
CA VAL A 16 14.59 -14.84 -6.50
C VAL A 16 13.22 -14.46 -7.05
N SER A 17 12.20 -14.60 -6.19
CA SER A 17 10.88 -14.00 -6.41
C SER A 17 10.80 -12.69 -5.63
N ALA A 18 10.72 -11.54 -6.31
CA ALA A 18 10.56 -10.25 -5.66
C ALA A 18 9.06 -9.91 -5.54
N LEU A 19 8.55 -9.83 -4.31
CA LEU A 19 7.24 -9.24 -4.02
C LEU A 19 7.43 -7.72 -4.00
N SER A 20 6.87 -7.02 -4.98
CA SER A 20 6.91 -5.56 -5.04
C SER A 20 5.68 -4.96 -4.36
N MET A 21 5.83 -3.75 -3.82
CA MET A 21 4.70 -3.01 -3.26
C MET A 21 3.71 -2.63 -4.38
N PRO A 22 2.39 -2.73 -4.17
CA PRO A 22 1.41 -2.39 -5.20
C PRO A 22 1.50 -0.90 -5.58
N LYS A 23 1.25 -0.62 -6.86
CA LYS A 23 1.25 0.76 -7.38
C LYS A 23 0.04 1.53 -6.86
N ILE A 24 0.30 2.48 -5.97
CA ILE A 24 -0.70 3.40 -5.42
C ILE A 24 -0.32 4.85 -5.73
N ALA A 25 -1.30 5.75 -5.74
CA ALA A 25 -1.04 7.18 -5.72
C ALA A 25 -1.81 7.85 -4.59
N VAL A 26 -1.14 8.72 -3.84
CA VAL A 26 -1.69 9.42 -2.68
C VAL A 26 -1.88 10.88 -3.03
N LYS A 27 -3.09 11.40 -2.82
CA LYS A 27 -3.38 12.84 -2.87
C LYS A 27 -3.45 13.40 -1.46
N HIS A 28 -2.79 14.53 -1.25
CA HIS A 28 -2.83 15.29 -0.01
C HIS A 28 -3.52 16.64 -0.26
N GLN A 29 -4.34 17.08 0.68
CA GLN A 29 -4.96 18.41 0.66
C GLN A 29 -5.33 18.86 2.08
N ARG A 30 -5.86 20.08 2.22
CA ARG A 30 -6.60 20.51 3.42
C ARG A 30 -8.09 20.65 3.08
N ASN A 31 -8.99 20.33 4.01
CA ASN A 31 -10.42 20.65 3.83
C ASN A 31 -10.69 22.14 4.05
N ALA A 32 -11.93 22.55 3.84
CA ALA A 32 -12.42 23.90 4.10
C ALA A 32 -12.22 24.36 5.57
N LYS A 33 -12.09 23.43 6.52
CA LYS A 33 -11.83 23.72 7.94
C LYS A 33 -10.33 23.74 8.28
N GLY A 34 -9.47 23.57 7.28
CA GLY A 34 -8.02 23.57 7.45
C GLY A 34 -7.41 22.24 7.91
N PHE A 35 -8.16 21.17 8.14
CA PHE A 35 -7.57 19.87 8.53
C PHE A 35 -6.89 19.21 7.34
N ALA A 36 -5.70 18.64 7.55
CA ALA A 36 -5.02 17.85 6.54
C ALA A 36 -5.80 16.56 6.23
N GLN A 37 -5.85 16.18 4.96
CA GLN A 37 -6.56 15.00 4.49
C GLN A 37 -5.75 14.25 3.43
N VAL A 38 -5.94 12.95 3.37
CA VAL A 38 -5.37 12.09 2.33
C VAL A 38 -6.41 11.22 1.65
N GLN A 39 -6.20 10.96 0.37
CA GLN A 39 -6.94 9.97 -0.41
C GLN A 39 -5.95 9.07 -1.13
N VAL A 40 -6.17 7.76 -1.02
CA VAL A 40 -5.34 6.74 -1.64
C VAL A 40 -6.07 6.22 -2.87
N SER A 41 -5.36 6.10 -3.98
CA SER A 41 -5.88 5.53 -5.22
C SER A 41 -5.10 4.29 -5.61
N ASN A 42 -5.82 3.24 -5.96
CA ASN A 42 -5.24 2.02 -6.46
C ASN A 42 -5.02 2.16 -7.97
N LYS A 43 -3.79 1.93 -8.44
CA LYS A 43 -3.45 1.96 -9.87
C LYS A 43 -3.20 0.56 -10.43
N THR A 44 -3.58 -0.48 -9.69
CA THR A 44 -3.48 -1.88 -10.07
C THR A 44 -4.86 -2.46 -10.37
N MET A 45 -4.87 -3.58 -11.09
CA MET A 45 -6.06 -4.39 -11.36
C MET A 45 -6.45 -5.32 -10.19
N GLU A 46 -5.68 -5.31 -9.11
CA GLU A 46 -5.90 -6.17 -7.96
C GLU A 46 -6.53 -5.41 -6.80
N ASN A 47 -7.28 -6.12 -5.95
CA ASN A 47 -7.78 -5.55 -4.71
C ASN A 47 -6.64 -5.49 -3.69
N LEU A 48 -6.54 -4.36 -2.99
CA LEU A 48 -5.52 -4.10 -1.99
C LEU A 48 -6.12 -4.07 -0.59
N ILE A 49 -5.29 -4.41 0.39
CA ILE A 49 -5.51 -4.08 1.79
C ILE A 49 -4.58 -2.91 2.13
N CYS A 50 -5.16 -1.83 2.63
CA CYS A 50 -4.44 -0.58 2.87
C CYS A 50 -4.59 -0.15 4.32
N HIS A 51 -3.57 0.57 4.77
CA HIS A 51 -3.55 1.27 6.03
C HIS A 51 -3.25 2.74 5.82
N VAL A 52 -3.96 3.58 6.57
CA VAL A 52 -3.61 4.98 6.77
C VAL A 52 -3.43 5.18 8.26
N ALA A 53 -2.26 5.66 8.65
CA ALA A 53 -1.95 6.04 10.01
C ALA A 53 -1.74 7.56 10.12
N ILE A 54 -2.40 8.16 11.09
CA ILE A 54 -2.29 9.58 11.45
C ILE A 54 -2.67 9.72 12.93
N ASP A 55 -1.97 10.59 13.66
CA ASP A 55 -2.29 10.88 15.08
C ASP A 55 -2.34 9.62 15.97
N GLY A 56 -1.39 8.70 15.79
CA GLY A 56 -1.36 7.42 16.53
C GLY A 56 -2.49 6.44 16.16
N ASN A 57 -3.46 6.84 15.34
CA ASN A 57 -4.56 6.01 14.89
C ASN A 57 -4.21 5.32 13.57
N LYS A 58 -4.45 4.00 13.48
CA LYS A 58 -4.23 3.20 12.28
C LYS A 58 -5.57 2.67 11.75
N ILE A 59 -5.94 3.12 10.55
CA ILE A 59 -7.20 2.73 9.90
C ILE A 59 -6.89 1.71 8.82
N LEU A 60 -7.45 0.51 8.94
CA LEU A 60 -7.40 -0.55 7.92
C LEU A 60 -8.63 -0.48 7.01
N PHE A 61 -8.44 -0.58 5.70
CA PHE A 61 -9.52 -0.64 4.73
C PHE A 61 -9.13 -1.43 3.48
N ARG A 62 -10.13 -2.01 2.81
CA ARG A 62 -9.94 -2.62 1.49
C ARG A 62 -10.11 -1.56 0.41
N LEU A 63 -9.24 -1.58 -0.58
CA LEU A 63 -9.28 -0.68 -1.73
C LEU A 63 -9.37 -1.51 -2.99
N LYS A 64 -10.48 -1.39 -3.74
CA LYS A 64 -10.64 -2.22 -4.93
C LYS A 64 -9.73 -1.79 -6.08
N ALA A 65 -9.61 -2.66 -7.06
CA ALA A 65 -8.93 -2.39 -8.32
C ALA A 65 -9.39 -1.05 -8.94
N ILE A 66 -8.44 -0.20 -9.34
CA ILE A 66 -8.68 1.10 -9.99
C ILE A 66 -9.65 2.04 -9.22
N GLU A 67 -9.84 1.84 -7.91
CA GLU A 67 -10.72 2.70 -7.08
C GLU A 67 -9.94 3.73 -6.25
N TYR A 68 -10.69 4.71 -5.72
CA TYR A 68 -10.24 5.69 -4.74
C TYR A 68 -10.79 5.35 -3.36
N SER A 69 -9.99 5.61 -2.33
CA SER A 69 -10.47 5.56 -0.95
C SER A 69 -11.39 6.74 -0.65
N LYS A 70 -12.12 6.66 0.46
CA LYS A 70 -12.62 7.87 1.12
C LYS A 70 -11.47 8.79 1.54
N TRP A 71 -11.78 10.05 1.79
CA TRP A 71 -10.84 10.96 2.44
C TRP A 71 -10.63 10.55 3.90
N PHE A 72 -9.37 10.45 4.31
CA PHE A 72 -8.97 10.29 5.70
C PHE A 72 -8.45 11.62 6.20
N THR A 73 -9.12 12.16 7.21
CA THR A 73 -8.85 13.50 7.75
C THR A 73 -8.11 13.37 9.06
N ALA A 74 -7.12 14.23 9.29
CA ALA A 74 -6.44 14.35 10.56
C ALA A 74 -7.43 14.85 11.63
N THR A 75 -7.19 14.45 12.88
CA THR A 75 -7.97 14.84 14.05
C THR A 75 -7.71 16.29 14.49
N ASP A 76 -6.54 16.83 14.14
CA ASP A 76 -6.07 18.15 14.53
C ASP A 76 -5.51 18.93 13.31
N ILE A 77 -5.72 20.24 13.29
CA ILE A 77 -5.28 21.17 12.23
C ILE A 77 -3.76 21.33 12.15
N ARG A 78 -3.05 21.03 13.26
CA ARG A 78 -1.59 21.12 13.37
C ARG A 78 -0.89 20.07 12.51
N TYR A 79 -1.55 18.96 12.22
CA TYR A 79 -1.03 17.94 11.33
C TYR A 79 -0.98 18.43 9.87
N ASN A 80 -0.03 17.88 9.12
CA ASN A 80 0.18 18.17 7.72
C ASN A 80 0.39 16.86 6.92
N HIS A 81 0.73 17.00 5.63
CA HIS A 81 0.85 15.86 4.70
C HIS A 81 1.93 14.83 5.11
N SER A 82 3.02 15.25 5.75
CA SER A 82 4.12 14.38 6.16
C SER A 82 3.82 13.54 7.40
N ASN A 83 2.78 13.92 8.16
CA ASN A 83 2.35 13.16 9.33
C ASN A 83 1.55 11.90 8.98
N PHE A 84 1.12 11.76 7.72
CA PHE A 84 0.42 10.56 7.27
C PHE A 84 1.41 9.47 6.89
N SER A 85 1.22 8.28 7.44
CA SER A 85 1.87 7.06 6.96
C SER A 85 0.86 6.21 6.22
N ILE A 86 1.12 5.92 4.94
CA ILE A 86 0.23 5.13 4.08
C ILE A 86 1.01 3.95 3.53
N TRP A 87 0.42 2.76 3.61
CA TRP A 87 0.96 1.57 2.96
C TRP A 87 -0.18 0.65 2.54
N CYS A 88 0.05 -0.09 1.45
CA CYS A 88 -0.90 -1.04 0.92
C CYS A 88 -0.16 -2.32 0.54
N ASP A 89 -0.90 -3.42 0.59
CA ASP A 89 -0.42 -4.72 0.13
C ASP A 89 -1.52 -5.43 -0.66
N TYR A 90 -1.15 -6.45 -1.43
CA TYR A 90 -2.10 -7.23 -2.20
C TYR A 90 -3.03 -8.01 -1.27
N LEU A 91 -4.35 -7.90 -1.48
CA LEU A 91 -5.34 -8.58 -0.63
C LEU A 91 -5.17 -10.12 -0.66
N SER A 92 -4.69 -10.65 -1.79
CA SER A 92 -4.39 -12.06 -2.01
C SER A 92 -3.38 -12.61 -0.99
N LEU A 93 -2.45 -11.78 -0.52
CA LEU A 93 -1.41 -12.17 0.44
C LEU A 93 -1.91 -12.20 1.90
N HIS A 94 -3.13 -11.73 2.16
CA HIS A 94 -3.68 -11.64 3.51
C HIS A 94 -5.00 -12.42 3.68
N PRO A 95 -4.95 -13.76 3.85
CA PRO A 95 -6.15 -14.61 3.95
C PRO A 95 -7.17 -14.16 4.99
N LYS A 96 -6.70 -13.61 6.12
CA LYS A 96 -7.55 -13.07 7.21
C LYS A 96 -8.52 -11.99 6.73
N TYR A 97 -8.14 -11.24 5.70
CA TYR A 97 -8.94 -10.15 5.16
C TYR A 97 -9.61 -10.49 3.82
N GLN A 98 -9.55 -11.73 3.34
CA GLN A 98 -10.19 -12.08 2.06
C GLN A 98 -11.71 -12.22 2.20
N LYS A 99 -12.17 -12.89 3.26
CA LYS A 99 -13.60 -13.05 3.56
C LYS A 99 -14.15 -11.74 4.10
N ARG A 100 -15.21 -11.22 3.49
CA ARG A 100 -15.90 -10.02 3.96
C ARG A 100 -17.06 -10.43 4.85
#